data_AF-A0A1B6ACF0-F1
#
_entry.id   AF-A0A1B6ACF0-F1
#
_cell.length_a   1.000
_cell.length_b   1.000
_cell.length_c   1.000
_cell.angle_alpha   90.00
_cell.angle_beta   90.00
_cell.angle_gamma   90.00
#
_symmetry.space_group_name_H-M   'P 1'
#
loop_
_entity.id
_entity.type
_entity.pdbx_description
1 polymer ?
#
loop_
_entity_poly.entity_id
_entity_poly.type
_entity_poly.pdbx_seq_one_letter_code
_entity_poly.pdbx_strand_id
1 'polypeptide(L)'
;MTGYDRRLVEHLLPAVWDAEAAYGIRNPQAPDADMPKGTVDKKAASILFAHLADIRHGWATAPLSLGERQALVLRYGADLPDDESGALQGVTGRAVRYRCERGVGKIAACLNGLEYVDGYEEPTTVD
;
A
#
# COMPACT_ATOMS: atom_id res chain seq x y z
N MET A 1 -9.93 11.98 10.97
CA MET A 1 -8.85 11.17 10.36
C MET A 1 -8.86 11.50 8.88
N THR A 2 -7.77 12.03 8.35
CA THR A 2 -7.55 12.10 6.90
C THR A 2 -7.57 10.67 6.37
N GLY A 3 -8.30 10.42 5.28
CA GLY A 3 -8.51 9.08 4.72
C GLY A 3 -7.23 8.41 4.21
N TYR A 4 -7.37 7.23 3.62
CA TYR A 4 -6.26 6.52 2.98
C TYR A 4 -5.81 7.24 1.72
N ASP A 5 -4.54 7.66 1.66
CA ASP A 5 -3.93 8.17 0.44
C ASP A 5 -3.05 7.11 -0.24
N ARG A 6 -2.66 7.39 -1.49
CA ARG A 6 -1.85 6.49 -2.31
C ARG A 6 -0.48 6.19 -1.67
N ARG A 7 0.13 7.19 -1.03
CA ARG A 7 1.48 7.09 -0.46
C ARG A 7 1.49 6.14 0.74
N LEU A 8 0.47 6.24 1.60
CA LEU A 8 0.29 5.34 2.73
C LEU A 8 0.05 3.91 2.25
N VAL A 9 -0.78 3.73 1.22
CA VAL A 9 -1.02 2.41 0.64
C VAL A 9 0.26 1.82 0.04
N GLU A 10 0.98 2.56 -0.80
CA GLU A 10 2.26 2.12 -1.38
C GLU A 10 3.27 1.72 -0.32
N HIS A 11 3.37 2.50 0.76
CA HIS A 11 4.30 2.24 1.83
C HIS A 11 4.00 0.94 2.60
N LEU A 12 2.71 0.65 2.83
CA LEU A 12 2.28 -0.48 3.66
C LEU A 12 1.93 -1.73 2.85
N LEU A 13 1.72 -1.63 1.54
CA LEU A 13 1.33 -2.76 0.70
C LEU A 13 2.32 -3.95 0.73
N PRO A 14 3.66 -3.75 0.74
CA PRO A 14 4.61 -4.87 0.88
C PRO A 14 4.33 -5.75 2.12
N ALA A 15 3.84 -5.14 3.20
CA ALA A 15 3.52 -5.82 4.45
C ALA A 15 2.42 -6.88 4.32
N VAL A 16 1.63 -6.84 3.24
CA VAL A 16 0.57 -7.82 2.99
C VAL A 16 1.17 -9.21 2.74
N TRP A 17 2.31 -9.29 2.07
CA TRP A 17 2.94 -10.55 1.65
C TRP A 17 4.11 -10.98 2.53
N ASP A 18 4.62 -10.08 3.36
CA ASP A 18 5.61 -10.41 4.37
C ASP A 18 4.92 -10.78 5.69
N ALA A 19 5.04 -12.06 6.08
CA ALA A 19 4.51 -12.58 7.35
C ALA A 19 5.21 -11.95 8.56
N GLU A 20 6.48 -11.53 8.39
CA GLU A 20 7.28 -10.89 9.42
C GLU A 20 7.10 -9.37 9.46
N ALA A 21 6.35 -8.77 8.54
CA ALA A 21 6.17 -7.31 8.50
C ALA A 21 5.54 -6.73 9.77
N ALA A 22 4.74 -7.52 10.51
CA ALA A 22 4.23 -7.14 11.82
C ALA A 22 5.35 -6.91 12.87
N TYR A 23 6.54 -7.48 12.62
CA TYR A 23 7.73 -7.39 13.45
C TYR A 23 8.89 -6.64 12.77
N GLY A 24 8.88 -6.52 11.43
CA GLY A 24 9.99 -6.03 10.60
C GLY A 24 9.82 -4.64 10.00
N ILE A 25 8.61 -4.05 9.98
CA ILE A 25 8.47 -2.63 9.63
C ILE A 25 9.03 -1.82 10.79
N ARG A 26 10.23 -1.26 10.58
CA ARG A 26 10.86 -0.36 11.54
C ARG A 26 9.90 0.80 11.77
N ASN A 27 9.19 0.75 12.89
CA ASN A 27 8.54 1.94 13.42
C ASN A 27 9.69 2.93 13.68
N PRO A 28 9.76 4.09 13.00
CA PRO A 28 10.82 5.08 13.25
C PRO A 28 10.77 5.63 14.69
N GLN A 29 9.70 5.33 15.43
CA GLN A 29 9.54 5.61 16.85
C GLN A 29 9.86 4.39 17.75
N ALA A 30 10.32 3.27 17.19
CA ALA A 30 10.75 2.12 17.98
C ALA A 30 12.03 2.48 18.75
N PRO A 31 12.09 2.23 20.07
CA PRO A 31 13.26 2.53 20.87
C PRO A 31 14.44 1.63 20.46
N ASP A 32 15.65 2.20 20.44
CA ASP A 32 16.89 1.45 20.24
C ASP A 32 17.06 0.41 21.35
N ALA A 33 17.68 -0.73 21.00
CA ALA A 33 17.78 -1.89 21.88
C ALA A 33 18.49 -1.62 23.22
N ASP A 34 19.32 -0.56 23.28
CA ASP A 34 20.06 -0.13 24.47
C ASP A 34 19.44 1.07 25.22
N MET A 35 18.27 1.57 24.81
CA MET A 35 17.61 2.65 25.54
C MET A 35 16.68 2.12 26.64
N PRO A 36 16.72 2.69 27.87
CA PRO A 36 15.76 2.33 28.91
C PRO A 36 14.35 2.57 28.37
N LYS A 37 13.43 1.63 28.62
CA LYS A 37 12.05 1.56 28.07
C LYS A 37 11.25 2.85 28.34
N GLY A 38 11.56 3.89 27.61
CA GLY A 38 10.89 5.18 27.59
C GLY A 38 9.65 5.04 26.74
N THR A 39 8.51 5.37 27.34
CA THR A 39 7.16 5.41 26.79
C THR A 39 7.09 5.28 25.26
N VAL A 40 6.91 4.04 24.79
CA VAL A 40 6.39 3.76 23.45
C VAL A 40 4.97 4.34 23.44
N ASP A 41 4.71 5.32 22.59
CA ASP A 41 3.35 5.85 22.44
C ASP A 41 2.46 4.74 21.90
N LYS A 42 1.75 4.06 22.82
CA LYS A 42 0.91 2.90 22.54
C LYS A 42 -0.18 3.23 21.52
N LYS A 43 -0.58 4.51 21.42
CA LYS A 43 -1.59 4.96 20.45
C LYS A 43 -1.07 4.86 19.03
N ALA A 44 0.16 5.27 18.77
CA ALA A 44 0.77 5.19 17.44
C ALA A 44 0.97 3.72 16.99
N ALA A 45 1.41 2.85 17.91
CA ALA A 45 1.51 1.42 17.63
C ALA A 45 0.14 0.80 17.30
N SER A 46 -0.91 1.16 18.04
CA SER A 46 -2.28 0.73 17.78
C SER A 46 -2.80 1.16 16.40
N ILE A 47 -2.42 2.35 15.94
CA ILE A 47 -2.82 2.90 14.63
C ILE A 47 -2.12 2.15 13.48
N LEU A 48 -0.84 1.83 13.60
CA LEU A 48 -0.12 1.07 12.57
C LEU A 48 -0.77 -0.30 12.31
N PHE A 49 -1.11 -1.03 13.38
CA PHE A 49 -1.77 -2.32 13.22
C PHE A 49 -3.16 -2.21 12.59
N ALA A 50 -3.91 -1.14 12.90
CA ALA A 50 -5.17 -0.85 12.22
C ALA A 50 -4.96 -0.61 10.72
N HIS A 51 -3.97 0.21 10.34
CA HIS A 51 -3.64 0.42 8.94
C HIS A 51 -3.22 -0.87 8.23
N LEU A 52 -2.43 -1.73 8.87
CA LEU A 52 -2.05 -3.02 8.27
C LEU A 52 -3.26 -3.94 8.06
N ALA A 53 -4.17 -3.99 9.03
CA ALA A 53 -5.41 -4.75 8.89
C ALA A 53 -6.28 -4.21 7.74
N ASP A 54 -6.42 -2.89 7.66
CA ASP A 54 -7.18 -2.22 6.61
C ASP A 54 -6.52 -2.44 5.23
N ILE A 55 -5.21 -2.29 5.09
CA ILE A 55 -4.49 -2.54 3.83
C ILE A 55 -4.68 -4.00 3.38
N ARG A 56 -4.58 -4.97 4.29
CA ARG A 56 -4.85 -6.39 3.99
C ARG A 56 -6.29 -6.60 3.52
N HIS A 57 -7.25 -5.93 4.16
CA HIS A 57 -8.64 -5.94 3.74
C HIS A 57 -8.80 -5.34 2.33
N GLY A 58 -8.25 -4.16 2.07
CA GLY A 58 -8.30 -3.48 0.77
C GLY A 58 -7.65 -4.29 -0.34
N TRP A 59 -6.53 -4.97 -0.08
CA TRP A 59 -5.93 -5.91 -1.04
C TRP A 59 -6.89 -7.04 -1.43
N ALA A 60 -7.65 -7.57 -0.47
CA ALA A 60 -8.60 -8.65 -0.70
C ALA A 60 -9.85 -8.16 -1.46
N THR A 61 -10.38 -6.98 -1.11
CA THR A 61 -11.71 -6.53 -1.54
C THR A 61 -11.72 -5.51 -2.67
N ALA A 62 -10.62 -4.78 -2.91
CA ALA A 62 -10.59 -3.78 -3.97
C ALA A 62 -10.83 -4.40 -5.36
N PRO A 63 -11.52 -3.68 -6.27
CA PRO A 63 -11.88 -4.17 -7.62
C PRO A 63 -10.68 -4.11 -8.58
N LEU A 64 -9.65 -4.90 -8.28
CA LEU A 64 -8.44 -5.04 -9.07
C LEU A 64 -8.63 -6.07 -10.18
N SER A 65 -8.26 -5.70 -11.41
CA SER A 65 -8.07 -6.64 -12.51
C SER A 65 -6.91 -7.59 -12.22
N LEU A 66 -6.88 -8.73 -12.91
CA LEU A 66 -5.79 -9.70 -12.76
C LEU A 66 -4.41 -9.08 -13.05
N GLY A 67 -4.32 -8.25 -14.11
CA GLY A 67 -3.07 -7.57 -14.47
C GLY A 67 -2.61 -6.56 -13.41
N GLU A 68 -3.53 -5.84 -12.76
CA GLU A 68 -3.19 -4.96 -11.64
C GLU A 68 -2.72 -5.76 -10.43
N ARG A 69 -3.39 -6.86 -10.08
CA ARG A 69 -2.95 -7.73 -8.98
C ARG A 69 -1.55 -8.29 -9.22
N GLN A 70 -1.28 -8.79 -10.43
CA GLN A 70 0.04 -9.28 -10.83
C GLN A 70 1.10 -8.19 -10.75
N ALA A 71 0.81 -7.00 -11.31
CA ALA A 71 1.74 -5.87 -11.26
C ALA A 71 2.08 -5.45 -9.82
N LEU A 72 1.08 -5.37 -8.93
CA LEU A 72 1.29 -5.03 -7.53
C LEU A 72 2.15 -6.07 -6.80
N VAL A 73 1.90 -7.37 -7.01
CA VAL A 73 2.70 -8.43 -6.39
C VAL A 73 4.13 -8.41 -6.90
N LEU A 74 4.33 -8.30 -8.22
CA LEU A 74 5.68 -8.27 -8.80
C LEU A 74 6.46 -7.04 -8.32
N ARG A 75 5.80 -5.87 -8.24
CA ARG A 75 6.43 -4.63 -7.82
C ARG A 75 6.70 -4.56 -6.32
N TYR A 76 5.71 -4.84 -5.48
CA TYR A 76 5.77 -4.58 -4.04
C TYR A 76 6.00 -5.83 -3.20
N GLY A 77 5.70 -7.02 -3.73
CA GLY A 77 5.96 -8.30 -3.07
C GLY A 77 7.29 -8.93 -3.46
N ALA A 78 7.69 -8.81 -4.73
CA ALA A 78 8.93 -9.40 -5.26
C ALA A 78 10.03 -8.36 -5.57
N ASP A 79 9.75 -7.08 -5.36
CA ASP A 79 10.67 -5.95 -5.65
C ASP A 79 11.26 -5.97 -7.08
N LEU A 80 10.48 -6.43 -8.05
CA LEU A 80 10.92 -6.45 -9.44
C LEU A 80 10.81 -5.07 -10.09
N PRO A 81 11.76 -4.72 -10.98
CA PRO A 81 11.65 -3.50 -11.78
C PRO A 81 10.52 -3.60 -12.81
N ASP A 82 10.05 -2.44 -13.28
CA ASP A 82 8.92 -2.32 -14.21
C ASP A 82 9.13 -3.14 -15.49
N ASP A 83 10.35 -3.13 -16.05
CA ASP A 83 10.67 -3.80 -17.33
C ASP A 83 10.66 -5.34 -17.21
N GLU A 84 11.20 -5.89 -16.12
CA GLU A 84 11.14 -7.34 -15.85
C GLU A 84 9.71 -7.79 -15.57
N SER A 85 8.98 -7.02 -14.77
CA SER A 85 7.55 -7.23 -14.54
C SER A 85 6.75 -7.17 -15.84
N GLY A 86 7.14 -6.29 -16.77
CA GLY A 86 6.54 -6.13 -18.09
C GLY A 86 6.77 -7.35 -18.96
N ALA A 87 8.01 -7.84 -19.00
CA ALA A 87 8.37 -9.07 -19.70
C ALA A 87 7.55 -10.28 -19.20
N LEU A 88 7.40 -10.44 -17.88
CA LEU A 88 6.58 -11.51 -17.27
C LEU A 88 5.09 -11.38 -17.60
N GLN A 89 4.57 -10.15 -17.74
CA GLN A 89 3.17 -9.87 -18.05
C GLN A 89 2.88 -9.74 -19.56
N GLY A 90 3.89 -9.84 -20.42
CA GLY A 90 3.75 -9.63 -21.87
C GLY A 90 3.36 -8.19 -22.25
N VAL A 91 3.77 -7.19 -21.45
CA VAL A 91 3.49 -5.77 -21.69
C VAL A 91 4.74 -4.91 -21.49
N THR A 92 4.66 -3.61 -21.81
CA THR A 92 5.77 -2.69 -21.56
C THR A 92 5.91 -2.36 -20.06
N GLY A 93 7.11 -1.99 -19.60
CA GLY A 93 7.30 -1.50 -18.23
C GLY A 93 6.44 -0.28 -17.90
N ARG A 94 6.20 0.61 -18.87
CA ARG A 94 5.24 1.72 -18.74
C ARG A 94 3.82 1.24 -18.44
N ALA A 95 3.36 0.16 -19.08
CA ALA A 95 2.04 -0.40 -18.81
C ALA A 95 1.97 -1.03 -17.41
N VAL A 96 3.06 -1.64 -16.92
CA VAL A 96 3.15 -2.12 -15.53
C VAL A 96 3.07 -0.97 -14.54
N ARG A 97 3.83 0.10 -14.75
CA ARG A 97 3.76 1.29 -13.87
C ARG A 97 2.34 1.83 -13.76
N TYR A 98 1.66 1.99 -14.89
CA TYR A 98 0.27 2.43 -14.90
C TYR A 98 -0.67 1.47 -14.16
N ARG A 99 -0.48 0.14 -14.31
CA ARG A 99 -1.22 -0.87 -13.53
C ARG A 99 -0.95 -0.75 -12.03
N CYS A 100 0.28 -0.49 -11.62
CA CYS A 100 0.62 -0.27 -10.21
C CYS A 100 -0.05 0.99 -9.66
N GLU A 101 0.09 2.13 -10.33
CA GLU A 101 -0.53 3.40 -9.92
C GLU A 101 -2.05 3.28 -9.79
N ARG A 102 -2.69 2.69 -10.80
CA ARG A 102 -4.13 2.42 -10.81
C ARG A 102 -4.55 1.43 -9.72
N GLY A 103 -3.79 0.35 -9.55
CA GLY A 103 -4.06 -0.67 -8.55
C GLY A 103 -4.01 -0.14 -7.12
N VAL A 104 -2.97 0.65 -6.79
CA VAL A 104 -2.88 1.31 -5.48
C VAL A 104 -4.03 2.32 -5.32
N GLY A 105 -4.32 3.11 -6.34
CA GLY A 105 -5.43 4.07 -6.32
C GLY A 105 -6.78 3.41 -6.01
N LYS A 106 -7.04 2.24 -6.59
CA LYS A 106 -8.25 1.44 -6.31
C LYS A 106 -8.31 0.92 -4.88
N ILE A 107 -7.17 0.51 -4.31
CA ILE A 107 -7.10 0.10 -2.90
C ILE A 107 -7.41 1.31 -2.00
N ALA A 108 -6.78 2.46 -2.23
CA ALA A 108 -7.04 3.67 -1.47
C ALA A 108 -8.51 4.09 -1.55
N ALA A 109 -9.11 4.13 -2.75
CA ALA A 109 -10.52 4.45 -2.93
C ALA A 109 -11.42 3.46 -2.18
N CYS A 110 -11.15 2.15 -2.29
CA CYS A 110 -11.89 1.10 -1.60
C CYS A 110 -11.88 1.27 -0.08
N LEU A 111 -10.72 1.56 0.52
CA LEU A 111 -10.59 1.78 1.97
C LEU A 111 -11.30 3.04 2.46
N ASN A 112 -11.49 4.03 1.59
CA ASN A 112 -12.27 5.23 1.90
C ASN A 112 -13.76 5.08 1.58
N GLY A 113 -14.21 3.94 1.03
CA GLY A 113 -15.58 3.77 0.56
C GLY A 113 -15.93 4.64 -0.66
N LEU A 114 -14.93 5.01 -1.46
CA LEU A 114 -15.07 5.84 -2.65
C LEU A 114 -14.94 5.00 -3.93
N GLU A 115 -15.56 5.48 -5.00
CA GLU A 115 -15.29 4.95 -6.34
C GLU A 115 -13.93 5.45 -6.82
N TYR A 116 -13.14 4.56 -7.44
CA TYR A 116 -11.88 4.94 -8.03
C TYR A 116 -12.12 5.65 -9.36
N VAL A 117 -11.70 6.92 -9.44
CA VAL A 117 -11.68 7.70 -10.68
C VAL A 117 -10.25 7.69 -11.24
N ASP A 118 -10.11 7.22 -12.47
CA ASP A 118 -8.85 7.17 -13.21
C ASP A 118 -8.52 8.57 -13.74
N GLY A 119 -7.74 9.35 -12.99
CA GLY A 119 -7.43 10.73 -13.35
C GLY A 119 -6.46 11.43 -12.39
N TYR A 120 -5.84 12.49 -12.90
CA TYR A 120 -4.99 13.45 -12.19
C TYR A 120 -5.79 14.56 -11.47
N GLU A 121 -7.09 14.37 -11.24
CA GLU A 121 -7.90 15.38 -10.57
C GLU A 121 -7.83 15.19 -9.05
N GLU A 122 -7.26 16.17 -8.36
CA GLU A 122 -7.49 16.35 -6.94
C GLU A 122 -9.00 16.41 -6.70
N PRO A 123 -9.52 15.75 -5.64
CA PRO A 123 -10.92 15.85 -5.32
C PRO A 123 -11.26 17.31 -5.04
N THR A 124 -12.05 17.93 -5.92
CA THR A 124 -12.64 19.24 -5.69
C THR A 124 -13.54 19.12 -4.47
N THR A 125 -13.18 19.79 -3.38
CA THR A 125 -14.08 20.02 -2.25
C THR A 125 -15.33 20.71 -2.77
N VAL A 126 -16.48 20.08 -2.60
CA VAL A 126 -17.79 20.71 -2.81
C VAL A 126 -18.09 21.51 -1.55
N ASP A 127 -18.18 22.84 -1.70
CA ASP A 127 -18.60 23.81 -0.68
C ASP A 127 -20.04 23.58 -0.19
#